data_AF-B7QH20-F1
#
_entry.id   AF-B7QH20-F1
#
_cell.length_a   1.000
_cell.length_b   1.000
_cell.length_c   1.000
_cell.angle_alpha   90.00
_cell.angle_beta   90.00
_cell.angle_gamma   90.00
#
_symmetry.space_group_name_H-M   'P 1'
#
loop_
_entity.id
_entity.type
_entity.pdbx_description
1 polymer ?
#
loop_
_entity_poly.entity_id
_entity_poly.type
_entity_poly.pdbx_seq_one_letter_code
_entity_poly.pdbx_strand_id
1 'polypeptide(L)'
;MHMLFLAEETADLLLTLAQREQQKGMALASIHCLRDKSEAVQFYLSVPKVSLAMALNFAAGFRSIAEFLNSSVERVQEVGKTTRSRAKDIVDFCNTSGVA
;
A
#
# COMPACT_ATOMS: atom_id res chain seq x y z
N MET A 1 -5.73 -18.22 -31.62
CA MET A 1 -5.68 -16.80 -32.02
C MET A 1 -6.70 -15.91 -31.28
N HIS A 2 -7.75 -16.43 -30.64
CA HIS A 2 -8.71 -15.60 -29.87
C HIS A 2 -8.23 -15.20 -28.45
N MET A 3 -7.37 -16.01 -27.83
CA MET A 3 -6.94 -15.80 -26.43
C MET A 3 -5.88 -14.70 -26.27
N LEU A 4 -5.07 -14.46 -27.31
CA LEU A 4 -4.03 -13.42 -27.32
C LEU A 4 -4.66 -12.01 -27.40
N PHE A 5 -5.73 -11.86 -28.18
CA PHE A 5 -6.45 -10.60 -28.33
C PHE A 5 -7.09 -10.16 -27.01
N LEU A 6 -7.69 -11.11 -26.26
CA LEU A 6 -8.28 -10.83 -24.94
C LEU A 6 -7.23 -10.37 -23.92
N ALA A 7 -6.02 -10.94 -23.95
CA ALA A 7 -4.95 -10.56 -23.04
C ALA A 7 -4.43 -9.14 -23.33
N GLU A 8 -4.31 -8.79 -24.61
CA GLU A 8 -3.89 -7.45 -25.06
C GLU A 8 -4.93 -6.39 -24.67
N GLU A 9 -6.22 -6.61 -24.97
CA GLU A 9 -7.31 -5.70 -24.58
C GLU A 9 -7.39 -5.52 -23.05
N THR A 10 -7.20 -6.61 -22.29
CA THR A 10 -7.19 -6.55 -20.83
C THR A 10 -5.98 -5.76 -20.33
N ALA A 11 -4.81 -5.95 -20.94
CA ALA A 11 -3.60 -5.21 -20.57
C ALA A 11 -3.76 -3.71 -20.82
N ASP A 12 -4.35 -3.31 -21.94
CA ASP A 12 -4.64 -1.90 -22.25
C ASP A 12 -5.67 -1.29 -21.29
N LEU A 13 -6.70 -2.05 -20.90
CA LEU A 13 -7.65 -1.62 -19.88
C LEU A 13 -6.95 -1.39 -18.54
N LEU A 14 -6.10 -2.33 -18.10
CA LEU A 14 -5.34 -2.21 -16.85
C LEU A 14 -4.39 -1.02 -16.89
N LEU A 15 -3.71 -0.78 -18.01
CA LEU A 15 -2.84 0.38 -18.20
C LEU A 15 -3.64 1.69 -18.09
N THR A 16 -4.79 1.76 -18.74
CA THR A 16 -5.68 2.93 -18.68
C THR A 16 -6.15 3.21 -17.25
N LEU A 17 -6.53 2.15 -16.51
CA LEU A 17 -6.93 2.27 -15.11
C LEU A 17 -5.77 2.74 -14.23
N ALA A 18 -4.57 2.19 -14.42
CA ALA A 18 -3.38 2.58 -13.67
C ALA A 18 -3.02 4.06 -13.89
N GLN A 19 -3.08 4.54 -15.13
CA GLN A 19 -2.85 5.96 -15.47
C GLN A 19 -3.89 6.88 -14.82
N ARG A 20 -5.16 6.48 -14.80
CA ARG A 20 -6.22 7.26 -14.12
C ARG A 20 -6.02 7.33 -12.61
N GLU A 21 -5.64 6.22 -11.97
CA GLU A 21 -5.32 6.23 -10.53
C GLU A 21 -4.07 7.07 -10.23
N GLN A 22 -3.07 7.06 -11.12
CA GLN A 22 -1.92 7.94 -10.99
C GLN A 22 -2.30 9.42 -11.04
N GLN A 23 -3.20 9.82 -11.94
CA GLN A 23 -3.70 11.21 -12.03
C GLN A 23 -4.44 11.66 -10.76
N LYS A 24 -5.06 10.72 -10.03
CA LYS A 24 -5.68 10.98 -8.72
C LYS A 24 -4.68 11.04 -7.56
N GLY A 25 -3.38 10.84 -7.83
CA GLY A 25 -2.37 10.69 -6.79
C GLY A 25 -2.37 9.32 -6.10
N MET A 26 -3.09 8.34 -6.65
CA MET A 26 -3.31 7.00 -6.06
C MET A 26 -2.36 5.93 -6.61
N ALA A 27 -1.33 6.31 -7.38
CA ALA A 27 -0.32 5.39 -7.91
C ALA A 27 0.33 4.54 -6.82
N LEU A 28 0.65 3.29 -7.14
CA LEU A 28 1.43 2.41 -6.28
C LEU A 28 2.89 2.86 -6.22
N ALA A 29 3.58 2.46 -5.14
CA ALA A 29 5.01 2.61 -5.02
C ALA A 29 5.77 1.89 -6.16
N SER A 30 6.88 2.49 -6.62
CA SER A 30 7.74 1.90 -7.67
C SER A 30 8.48 0.66 -7.15
N ILE A 31 8.61 -0.37 -7.98
CA ILE A 31 9.29 -1.63 -7.61
C ILE A 31 10.75 -1.37 -7.16
N HIS A 32 11.41 -0.34 -7.70
CA HIS A 32 12.80 -0.02 -7.35
C HIS A 32 12.97 0.38 -5.88
N CYS A 33 11.98 1.00 -5.24
CA CYS A 33 12.09 1.37 -3.82
C CYS A 33 11.78 0.21 -2.86
N LEU A 34 11.41 -0.95 -3.38
CA LEU A 34 10.91 -2.10 -2.60
C LEU A 34 11.88 -3.29 -2.56
N ARG A 35 12.92 -3.31 -3.42
CA ARG A 35 13.86 -4.44 -3.54
C ARG A 35 14.51 -4.81 -2.21
N ASP A 36 14.90 -3.83 -1.42
CA ASP A 36 15.57 -4.03 -0.13
C ASP A 36 14.58 -3.97 1.06
N LYS A 37 13.27 -3.87 0.79
CA LYS A 37 12.22 -3.69 1.81
C LYS A 37 11.26 -4.88 1.90
N SER A 38 11.64 -6.05 1.38
CA SER A 38 10.79 -7.25 1.38
C SER A 38 10.34 -7.63 2.80
N GLU A 39 11.23 -7.61 3.79
CA GLU A 39 10.87 -7.91 5.19
C GLU A 39 9.88 -6.89 5.77
N ALA A 40 10.06 -5.61 5.48
CA ALA A 40 9.12 -4.56 5.91
C ALA A 40 7.74 -4.74 5.26
N VAL A 41 7.68 -5.11 3.98
CA VAL A 41 6.41 -5.42 3.31
C VAL A 41 5.70 -6.61 3.97
N GLN A 42 6.44 -7.67 4.33
CA GLN A 42 5.86 -8.82 5.05
C GLN A 42 5.35 -8.44 6.43
N PHE A 43 6.08 -7.58 7.16
CA PHE A 43 5.60 -7.03 8.42
C PHE A 43 4.26 -6.30 8.23
N TYR A 44 4.18 -5.37 7.27
CA TYR A 44 2.94 -4.60 7.04
C TYR A 44 1.77 -5.51 6.63
N LEU A 45 2.01 -6.56 5.85
CA LEU A 45 0.97 -7.54 5.49
C LEU A 45 0.45 -8.36 6.68
N SER A 46 1.24 -8.48 7.76
CA SER A 46 0.79 -9.15 8.99
C SER A 46 -0.18 -8.30 9.81
N VAL A 47 -0.24 -6.99 9.54
CA VAL A 47 -1.16 -6.07 10.21
C VAL A 47 -2.57 -6.21 9.61
N PRO A 48 -3.62 -6.44 10.41
CA PRO A 48 -4.98 -6.53 9.92
C PRO A 48 -5.40 -5.29 9.14
N LYS A 49 -6.26 -5.48 8.14
CA LYS A 49 -6.76 -4.41 7.24
C LYS A 49 -5.68 -3.74 6.38
N VAL A 50 -4.44 -4.22 6.36
CA VAL A 50 -3.44 -3.76 5.38
C VAL A 50 -3.55 -4.63 4.12
N SER A 51 -3.73 -3.98 2.97
CA SER A 51 -3.66 -4.65 1.66
C SER A 51 -2.22 -4.63 1.12
N LEU A 52 -1.93 -5.42 0.08
CA LEU A 52 -0.62 -5.37 -0.58
C LEU A 52 -0.28 -3.95 -1.06
N ALA A 53 -1.23 -3.25 -1.68
CA ALA A 53 -1.03 -1.86 -2.10
C ALA A 53 -0.61 -0.94 -0.94
N MET A 54 -1.26 -1.09 0.22
CA MET A 54 -0.91 -0.34 1.42
C MET A 54 0.47 -0.73 1.96
N ALA A 55 0.79 -2.02 2.02
CA ALA A 55 2.10 -2.49 2.46
C ALA A 55 3.24 -1.95 1.60
N LEU A 56 3.05 -1.90 0.28
CA LEU A 56 4.01 -1.29 -0.65
C LEU A 56 4.14 0.22 -0.42
N ASN A 57 3.00 0.92 -0.24
CA ASN A 57 3.02 2.35 0.04
C ASN A 57 3.68 2.68 1.39
N PHE A 58 3.44 1.88 2.43
CA PHE A 58 4.09 2.01 3.74
C PHE A 58 5.59 1.76 3.66
N ALA A 59 6.01 0.69 2.97
CA ALA A 59 7.43 0.42 2.75
C ALA A 59 8.12 1.57 2.01
N ALA A 60 7.46 2.22 1.05
CA ALA A 60 8.02 3.37 0.35
C ALA A 60 7.96 4.67 1.17
N GLY A 61 6.89 4.89 1.94
CA GLY A 61 6.59 6.17 2.58
C GLY A 61 7.03 6.32 4.03
N PHE A 62 7.36 5.23 4.72
CA PHE A 62 7.98 5.24 6.03
C PHE A 62 9.47 4.89 5.94
N ARG A 63 10.27 5.55 6.77
CA ARG A 63 11.71 5.30 6.91
C ARG A 63 11.99 4.04 7.70
N SER A 64 11.10 3.67 8.63
CA SER A 64 11.20 2.46 9.44
C SER A 64 9.83 1.96 9.91
N ILE A 65 9.78 0.70 10.36
CA ILE A 65 8.60 0.13 11.02
C ILE A 65 8.27 0.91 12.30
N ALA A 66 9.28 1.34 13.05
CA ALA A 66 9.09 2.15 14.25
C ALA A 66 8.41 3.50 13.95
N GLU A 67 8.74 4.16 12.82
CA GLU A 67 8.03 5.37 12.41
C GLU A 67 6.55 5.10 12.12
N PHE A 68 6.25 3.99 11.44
CA PHE A 68 4.87 3.56 11.19
C PHE A 68 4.08 3.31 12.48
N LEU A 69 4.66 2.57 13.43
CA LEU A 69 4.00 2.23 14.69
C LEU A 69 3.69 3.46 15.56
N ASN A 70 4.53 4.50 15.47
CA ASN A 70 4.36 5.75 16.20
C ASN A 70 3.64 6.84 15.38
N SER A 71 3.10 6.50 14.21
CA SER A 71 2.44 7.47 13.31
C SER A 71 1.00 7.76 13.73
N SER A 72 0.56 8.98 13.45
CA SER A 72 -0.84 9.35 13.61
C SER A 72 -1.74 8.67 12.58
N VAL A 73 -3.05 8.63 12.87
CA VAL A 73 -4.07 8.14 11.93
C VAL A 73 -4.00 8.89 10.61
N GLU A 74 -3.78 10.20 10.65
CA GLU A 74 -3.68 11.06 9.48
C GLU A 74 -2.47 10.67 8.62
N ARG A 75 -1.33 10.36 9.24
CA ARG A 75 -0.14 9.94 8.51
C ARG A 75 -0.30 8.56 7.88
N VAL A 76 -0.90 7.61 8.60
CA VAL A 76 -1.22 6.27 8.06
C VAL A 76 -2.24 6.37 6.92
N GLN A 77 -3.22 7.27 7.04
CA GLN A 77 -4.20 7.53 5.99
C GLN A 77 -3.54 8.06 4.71
N GLU A 78 -2.68 9.08 4.86
CA GLU A 78 -1.97 9.73 3.76
C GLU A 78 -1.04 8.75 3.04
N VAL A 79 -0.13 8.10 3.77
CA VAL A 79 0.84 7.16 3.18
C VAL A 79 0.13 5.94 2.63
N GLY A 80 -0.83 5.38 3.37
CA GLY A 80 -1.56 4.19 2.97
C GLY A 80 -2.54 4.42 1.83
N LYS A 81 -2.81 5.69 1.48
CA LYS A 81 -3.81 6.10 0.49
C LYS A 81 -5.16 5.42 0.73
N THR A 82 -5.63 5.54 1.96
CA THR A 82 -6.80 4.80 2.45
C THR A 82 -7.81 5.73 3.11
N THR A 83 -8.94 5.18 3.56
CA THR A 83 -9.94 5.94 4.30
C THR A 83 -9.51 6.15 5.74
N ARG A 84 -9.98 7.25 6.36
CA ARG A 84 -9.71 7.54 7.78
C ARG A 84 -10.14 6.41 8.71
N SER A 85 -11.30 5.79 8.45
CA SER A 85 -11.79 4.65 9.26
C SER A 85 -10.81 3.49 9.22
N ARG A 86 -10.32 3.12 8.03
CA ARG A 86 -9.38 2.00 7.88
C ARG A 86 -8.01 2.32 8.47
N ALA A 87 -7.55 3.56 8.34
CA ALA A 87 -6.32 4.01 9.00
C ALA A 87 -6.43 3.95 10.53
N LYS A 88 -7.59 4.32 11.07
CA LYS A 88 -7.87 4.22 12.51
C LYS A 88 -7.81 2.77 13.00
N ASP A 89 -8.47 1.84 12.31
CA ASP A 89 -8.43 0.41 12.68
C ASP A 89 -6.99 -0.13 12.74
N ILE A 90 -6.13 0.31 11.81
CA ILE A 90 -4.71 -0.08 11.76
C ILE A 90 -3.93 0.49 12.95
N VAL A 91 -4.10 1.78 13.25
CA VAL A 91 -3.42 2.44 14.38
C VAL A 91 -3.90 1.86 15.71
N ASP A 92 -5.20 1.65 15.87
CA ASP A 92 -5.78 1.04 17.08
C ASP A 92 -5.23 -0.37 17.30
N PHE A 93 -5.05 -1.17 16.24
CA PHE A 93 -4.39 -2.48 16.32
C PHE A 93 -2.93 -2.35 16.77
N CYS A 94 -2.14 -1.46 16.16
CA CYS A 94 -0.72 -1.28 16.52
C CYS A 94 -0.55 -0.90 17.99
N ASN A 95 -1.43 -0.03 18.51
CA ASN A 95 -1.42 0.39 19.91
C ASN A 95 -1.83 -0.70 20.89
N THR A 96 -2.78 -1.57 20.50
CA THR A 96 -3.32 -2.61 21.40
C THR A 96 -2.47 -3.88 21.42
N SER A 97 -1.82 -4.21 20.32
CA SER A 97 -1.07 -5.46 20.16
C SER A 97 0.35 -5.43 20.74
N GLY A 98 0.78 -4.33 21.37
CA GLY A 98 2.11 -4.24 22.00
C GLY A 98 3.27 -4.36 21.00
N VAL A 99 3.05 -4.00 19.74
CA VAL A 99 4.08 -4.06 18.67
C VAL A 99 4.96 -2.79 18.68
N ALA A 100 4.70 -1.84 19.59
CA ALA A 100 5.47 -0.61 19.80
C ALA A 100 6.76 -0.83 20.59
#